data_AF-A0A4V1ZPM4-F1
#
_entry.id   AF-A0A4V1ZPM4-F1
#
_cell.length_a   1.000
_cell.length_b   1.000
_cell.length_c   1.000
_cell.angle_alpha   90.00
_cell.angle_beta   90.00
_cell.angle_gamma   90.00
#
_symmetry.space_group_name_H-M   'P 1'
#
loop_
_entity.id
_entity.type
_entity.pdbx_description
1 polymer ?
#
loop_
_entity_poly.entity_id
_entity_poly.type
_entity_poly.pdbx_seq_one_letter_code
_entity_poly.pdbx_strand_id
1 'polypeptide(L)'
;KKEIKNIFNRIVRDIKEDFNLKLSEDWLDILINDAPSYFNRALDRWRTMYKSANKLLAESGEALNNPVYTDFSPERREAWGKQKHAIRQRDLLANKSSRQSISEFYPYRYLASEGFLPGYNFTRLPLRTYIPAGNNGEYISRSRFTALKEFGPQNRIYHSGAKYEVNQLVINEGEENLIKVKVSNNSGYLLIGSDFNNEVCPFSKTKLDEGKSKVFVNLIEMTETRTLEKDRISCEEEERVSQGYNIETYFSVPAGMETVVNLSVRDDQEELLKLQYIPTARLYHINKGWKTKKEEGFLMGLKSGRWKSAYKENNKKEVSDNPEENKQIMLYTYTDTNALYITPLPALNLDSDAVITMEYAILRAIENKFQVESSEIGAINIGDDKEPKIFLYESSEGSLGILSQLIEDSAAFQEVIEEVIKICRYDNQEYKEEASYDDLLSYYNQRYHNQINRFKIKPALYRLKESNVERIKDFMAQREFIDSRADASENKDA
;
A
#
# COMPACT_ATOMS: atom_id res chain seq x y z
N LYS A 1 -7.94 29.12 -17.46
CA LYS A 1 -6.71 29.42 -16.69
C LYS A 1 -6.83 30.68 -15.82
N LYS A 2 -6.97 31.88 -16.39
CA LYS A 2 -7.10 33.14 -15.62
C LYS A 2 -8.23 33.11 -14.58
N GLU A 3 -9.41 32.60 -14.97
CA GLU A 3 -10.56 32.45 -14.07
C GLU A 3 -10.27 31.52 -12.88
N ILE A 4 -9.68 30.34 -13.14
CA ILE A 4 -9.28 29.37 -12.09
C ILE A 4 -8.31 30.02 -11.11
N LYS A 5 -7.29 30.73 -11.60
CA LYS A 5 -6.33 31.46 -10.74
C LYS A 5 -7.02 32.49 -9.86
N ASN A 6 -7.94 33.26 -10.42
CA ASN A 6 -8.70 34.27 -9.67
C ASN A 6 -9.55 33.64 -8.55
N ILE A 7 -10.24 32.53 -8.84
CA ILE A 7 -11.05 31.81 -7.86
C ILE A 7 -10.15 31.23 -6.76
N PHE A 8 -9.05 30.57 -7.13
CA PHE A 8 -8.10 29.99 -6.18
C PHE A 8 -7.51 31.05 -5.24
N ASN A 9 -7.01 32.17 -5.80
CA ASN A 9 -6.44 33.26 -5.00
C ASN A 9 -7.48 33.90 -4.07
N ARG A 10 -8.75 33.96 -4.48
CA ARG A 10 -9.85 34.42 -3.62
C ARG A 10 -10.09 33.48 -2.44
N ILE A 11 -10.06 32.16 -2.66
CA ILE A 11 -10.30 31.15 -1.61
C ILE A 11 -9.14 31.10 -0.62
N VAL A 12 -7.91 31.09 -1.12
CA VAL A 12 -6.70 30.90 -0.30
C VAL A 12 -6.35 32.14 0.51
N ARG A 13 -6.79 33.33 0.07
CA ARG A 13 -6.55 34.59 0.78
C ARG A 13 -6.91 34.52 2.26
N ASP A 14 -7.98 33.80 2.60
CA ASP A 14 -8.50 33.73 3.97
C ASP A 14 -7.82 32.64 4.82
N ILE A 15 -6.95 31.81 4.24
CA ILE A 15 -6.32 30.64 4.89
C ILE A 15 -4.78 30.75 4.88
N LYS A 16 -4.23 31.71 4.14
CA LYS A 16 -2.79 31.84 3.87
C LYS A 16 -1.95 32.18 5.10
N GLU A 17 -2.54 32.77 6.13
CA GLU A 17 -1.86 33.12 7.38
C GLU A 17 -1.79 31.94 8.36
N ASP A 18 -2.79 31.06 8.34
CA ASP A 18 -2.91 29.94 9.30
C ASP A 18 -2.07 28.72 8.91
N PHE A 19 -1.83 28.53 7.61
CA PHE A 19 -1.07 27.42 7.11
C PHE A 19 0.13 27.97 6.35
N ASN A 20 1.33 27.62 6.82
CA ASN A 20 2.63 27.99 6.24
C ASN A 20 2.86 27.31 4.86
N LEU A 21 1.83 27.28 4.01
CA LEU A 21 1.77 26.60 2.73
C LEU A 21 2.52 27.43 1.70
N LYS A 22 3.52 26.81 1.07
CA LYS A 22 4.17 27.35 -0.13
C LYS A 22 3.25 27.18 -1.35
N LEU A 23 2.12 27.88 -1.38
CA LEU A 23 1.24 27.97 -2.54
C LEU A 23 1.78 29.05 -3.49
N SER A 24 2.75 28.67 -4.33
CA SER A 24 3.32 29.57 -5.34
C SER A 24 2.41 29.66 -6.58
N GLU A 25 2.50 30.77 -7.32
CA GLU A 25 1.80 30.86 -8.61
C GLU A 25 2.32 29.83 -9.62
N ASP A 26 3.61 29.49 -9.56
CA ASP A 26 4.24 28.48 -10.40
C ASP A 26 3.64 27.09 -10.17
N TRP A 27 3.42 26.73 -8.90
CA TRP A 27 2.75 25.47 -8.55
C TRP A 27 1.34 25.40 -9.15
N LEU A 28 0.58 26.50 -9.08
CA LEU A 28 -0.76 26.57 -9.65
C LEU A 28 -0.73 26.50 -11.18
N ASP A 29 0.29 27.10 -11.81
CA ASP A 29 0.51 27.00 -13.25
C ASP A 29 0.78 25.58 -13.71
N ILE A 30 1.66 24.87 -13.00
CA ILE A 30 1.94 23.45 -13.25
C ILE A 30 0.66 22.63 -13.11
N LEU A 31 -0.07 22.79 -12.01
CA LEU A 31 -1.32 22.05 -11.76
C LEU A 31 -2.35 22.25 -12.88
N ILE A 32 -2.56 23.50 -13.32
CA ILE A 32 -3.53 23.81 -14.39
C ILE A 32 -3.06 23.24 -15.74
N ASN A 33 -1.75 23.34 -16.04
CA ASN A 33 -1.19 22.85 -17.30
C ASN A 33 -1.24 21.31 -17.37
N ASP A 34 -1.04 20.63 -16.25
CA ASP A 34 -1.03 19.16 -16.18
C ASP A 34 -2.44 18.55 -16.05
N ALA A 35 -3.46 19.36 -15.70
CA ALA A 35 -4.83 18.90 -15.50
C ALA A 35 -5.39 18.03 -16.66
N PRO A 36 -5.19 18.37 -17.96
CA PRO A 36 -5.63 17.50 -19.06
C PRO A 36 -4.95 16.13 -19.06
N SER A 37 -3.65 16.08 -18.72
CA SER A 37 -2.88 14.84 -18.62
C SER A 37 -3.34 13.98 -17.44
N TYR A 38 -3.58 14.60 -16.28
CA TYR A 38 -4.15 13.90 -15.11
C TYR A 38 -5.56 13.38 -15.39
N PHE A 39 -6.42 14.17 -16.02
CA PHE A 39 -7.76 13.72 -16.44
C PHE A 39 -7.67 12.51 -17.37
N ASN A 40 -6.79 12.57 -18.36
CA ASN A 40 -6.59 11.47 -19.28
C ASN A 40 -6.12 10.19 -18.57
N ARG A 41 -5.13 10.30 -17.67
CA ARG A 41 -4.58 9.17 -16.91
C ARG A 41 -5.58 8.55 -15.94
N ALA A 42 -6.44 9.37 -15.32
CA ALA A 42 -7.50 8.88 -14.43
C ALA A 42 -8.44 7.88 -15.13
N LEU A 43 -8.56 7.91 -16.46
CA LEU A 43 -9.40 6.99 -17.23
C LEU A 43 -8.68 5.71 -17.70
N ASP A 44 -7.38 5.54 -17.44
CA ASP A 44 -6.61 4.43 -18.01
C ASP A 44 -7.05 3.06 -17.48
N ARG A 45 -7.38 2.96 -16.19
CA ARG A 45 -7.94 1.75 -15.58
C ARG A 45 -9.30 1.38 -16.18
N TRP A 46 -10.20 2.36 -16.34
CA TRP A 46 -11.48 2.16 -17.01
C TRP A 46 -11.31 1.69 -18.46
N ARG A 47 -10.41 2.33 -19.22
CA ARG A 47 -10.10 1.92 -20.59
C ARG A 47 -9.54 0.50 -20.64
N THR A 48 -8.66 0.12 -19.71
CA THR A 48 -8.10 -1.24 -19.63
C THR A 48 -9.19 -2.27 -19.35
N MET A 49 -10.08 -2.02 -18.39
CA MET A 49 -11.23 -2.89 -18.14
C MET A 49 -12.14 -3.02 -19.37
N TYR A 50 -12.42 -1.91 -20.06
CA TYR A 50 -13.27 -1.89 -21.24
C TYR A 50 -12.64 -2.65 -22.43
N LYS A 51 -11.36 -2.40 -22.71
CA LYS A 51 -10.58 -3.13 -23.73
C LYS A 51 -10.55 -4.62 -23.41
N SER A 52 -10.31 -4.97 -22.15
CA SER A 52 -10.28 -6.37 -21.71
C SER A 52 -11.64 -7.06 -21.86
N ALA A 53 -12.75 -6.37 -21.56
CA ALA A 53 -14.10 -6.90 -21.78
C ALA A 53 -14.40 -7.12 -23.28
N ASN A 54 -13.99 -6.18 -24.14
CA ASN A 54 -14.14 -6.33 -25.60
C ASN A 54 -13.27 -7.43 -26.19
N LYS A 55 -12.04 -7.60 -25.68
CA LYS A 55 -11.17 -8.73 -26.06
C LYS A 55 -11.84 -10.06 -25.72
N LEU A 56 -12.37 -10.19 -24.50
CA LEU A 56 -13.11 -11.39 -24.08
C LEU A 56 -14.35 -11.64 -24.95
N LEU A 57 -15.07 -10.59 -25.35
CA LEU A 57 -16.18 -10.69 -26.30
C LEU A 57 -15.74 -11.25 -27.65
N ALA A 58 -14.67 -10.70 -28.23
CA ALA A 58 -14.13 -11.14 -29.51
C ALA A 58 -13.69 -12.62 -29.45
N GLU A 59 -12.87 -12.98 -28.46
CA GLU A 59 -12.40 -14.36 -28.24
C GLU A 59 -13.57 -15.35 -28.07
N SER A 60 -14.60 -14.96 -27.30
CA SER A 60 -15.79 -15.81 -27.13
C SER A 60 -16.61 -15.94 -28.42
N GLY A 61 -16.68 -14.89 -29.24
CA GLY A 61 -17.38 -14.90 -30.52
C GLY A 61 -16.68 -15.79 -31.55
N GLU A 62 -15.36 -15.74 -31.62
CA GLU A 62 -14.55 -16.63 -32.47
C GLU A 62 -14.77 -18.10 -32.10
N ALA A 63 -14.75 -18.42 -30.80
CA ALA A 63 -15.03 -19.77 -30.32
C ALA A 63 -16.47 -20.24 -30.63
N LEU A 64 -17.48 -19.37 -30.50
CA LEU A 64 -18.87 -19.71 -30.83
C LEU A 64 -19.11 -19.92 -32.33
N ASN A 65 -18.39 -19.17 -33.17
CA ASN A 65 -18.49 -19.26 -34.64
C ASN A 65 -17.59 -20.33 -35.24
N ASN A 66 -16.78 -21.02 -34.43
CA ASN A 66 -15.89 -22.07 -34.90
C ASN A 66 -16.73 -23.29 -35.37
N PRO A 67 -16.67 -23.67 -36.66
CA PRO A 67 -17.48 -24.75 -37.23
C PRO A 67 -17.11 -26.14 -36.69
N VAL A 68 -15.98 -26.28 -35.99
CA VAL A 68 -15.55 -27.53 -35.36
C VAL A 68 -16.37 -27.87 -34.12
N TYR A 69 -16.90 -26.87 -33.41
CA TYR A 69 -17.63 -27.06 -32.16
C TYR A 69 -19.14 -27.17 -32.40
N THR A 70 -19.71 -28.32 -32.04
CA THR A 70 -21.16 -28.56 -32.08
C THR A 70 -21.89 -27.77 -30.98
N ASP A 71 -23.19 -27.51 -31.15
CA ASP A 71 -24.00 -26.73 -30.18
C ASP A 71 -23.93 -27.24 -28.73
N PHE A 72 -23.70 -28.55 -28.55
CA PHE A 72 -23.60 -29.18 -27.24
C PHE A 72 -22.16 -29.37 -26.76
N SER A 73 -21.15 -28.94 -27.51
CA SER A 73 -19.76 -29.10 -27.11
C SER A 73 -19.47 -28.34 -25.80
N PRO A 74 -18.63 -28.88 -24.91
CA PRO A 74 -18.20 -28.17 -23.71
C PRO A 74 -17.58 -26.80 -24.01
N GLU A 75 -16.81 -26.69 -25.09
CA GLU A 75 -16.13 -25.48 -25.55
C GLU A 75 -17.13 -24.41 -25.95
N ARG A 76 -18.19 -24.77 -26.69
CA ARG A 76 -19.25 -23.84 -27.10
C ARG A 76 -20.09 -23.36 -25.92
N ARG A 77 -20.37 -24.24 -24.95
CA ARG A 77 -21.05 -23.85 -23.69
C ARG A 77 -20.20 -22.89 -22.86
N GLU A 78 -18.90 -23.16 -22.73
CA GLU A 78 -17.96 -22.27 -22.02
C GLU A 78 -17.86 -20.91 -22.73
N ALA A 79 -17.73 -20.91 -24.06
CA ALA A 79 -17.69 -19.70 -24.87
C ALA A 79 -18.97 -18.86 -24.72
N TRP A 80 -20.15 -19.50 -24.67
CA TRP A 80 -21.42 -18.81 -24.42
C TRP A 80 -21.46 -18.15 -23.04
N GLY A 81 -20.99 -18.85 -22.00
CA GLY A 81 -20.85 -18.28 -20.65
C GLY A 81 -19.91 -17.08 -20.64
N LYS A 82 -18.71 -17.22 -21.23
CA LYS A 82 -17.72 -16.13 -21.37
C LYS A 82 -18.32 -14.91 -22.08
N GLN A 83 -19.02 -15.13 -23.20
CA GLN A 83 -19.67 -14.06 -23.95
C GLN A 83 -20.68 -13.31 -23.08
N LYS A 84 -21.55 -14.04 -22.36
CA LYS A 84 -22.55 -13.46 -21.45
C LYS A 84 -21.89 -12.58 -20.38
N HIS A 85 -20.82 -13.06 -19.75
CA HIS A 85 -20.07 -12.28 -18.74
C HIS A 85 -19.37 -11.06 -19.34
N ALA A 86 -18.85 -11.17 -20.56
CA ALA A 86 -18.17 -10.08 -21.23
C ALA A 86 -19.15 -8.97 -21.66
N ILE A 87 -20.34 -9.33 -22.13
CA ILE A 87 -21.43 -8.37 -22.44
C ILE A 87 -21.80 -7.60 -21.16
N ARG A 88 -22.00 -8.32 -20.04
CA ARG A 88 -22.36 -7.72 -18.75
C ARG A 88 -21.30 -6.76 -18.23
N GLN A 89 -20.02 -7.16 -18.25
CA GLN A 89 -18.91 -6.28 -17.87
C GLN A 89 -18.92 -5.01 -18.71
N ARG A 90 -19.02 -5.14 -20.04
CA ARG A 90 -19.06 -3.98 -20.94
C ARG A 90 -20.26 -3.07 -20.63
N ASP A 91 -21.43 -3.64 -20.35
CA ASP A 91 -22.64 -2.87 -20.07
C ASP A 91 -22.58 -2.18 -18.69
N LEU A 92 -21.97 -2.80 -17.67
CA LEU A 92 -21.66 -2.16 -16.39
C LEU A 92 -20.68 -0.98 -16.57
N LEU A 93 -19.59 -1.22 -17.31
CA LEU A 93 -18.58 -0.19 -17.63
C LEU A 93 -19.15 0.94 -18.49
N ALA A 94 -20.22 0.69 -19.25
CA ALA A 94 -20.91 1.70 -20.06
C ALA A 94 -22.11 2.33 -19.33
N ASN A 95 -22.32 2.03 -18.04
CA ASN A 95 -23.48 2.47 -17.25
C ASN A 95 -24.83 2.17 -17.93
N LYS A 96 -24.96 1.03 -18.63
CA LYS A 96 -26.22 0.59 -19.27
C LYS A 96 -27.12 -0.20 -18.32
N SER A 97 -26.74 -0.36 -17.06
CA SER A 97 -27.53 -1.07 -16.04
C SER A 97 -28.64 -0.18 -15.45
N SER A 98 -29.69 -0.80 -14.90
CA SER A 98 -30.87 -0.09 -14.36
C SER A 98 -30.62 0.73 -13.08
N ARG A 99 -29.40 0.68 -12.51
CA ARG A 99 -29.01 1.41 -11.28
C ARG A 99 -27.85 2.39 -11.54
N GLN A 100 -27.97 3.22 -12.58
CA GLN A 100 -26.90 4.13 -13.03
C GLN A 100 -26.35 5.06 -11.94
N SER A 101 -27.17 5.54 -11.01
CA SER A 101 -26.76 6.46 -9.94
C SER A 101 -25.94 5.81 -8.83
N ILE A 102 -25.99 4.48 -8.71
CA ILE A 102 -25.23 3.69 -7.71
C ILE A 102 -24.03 3.01 -8.37
N SER A 103 -23.90 3.11 -9.70
CA SER A 103 -22.78 2.53 -10.44
C SER A 103 -21.47 3.13 -9.98
N GLU A 104 -20.48 2.29 -9.77
CA GLU A 104 -19.11 2.73 -9.51
C GLU A 104 -18.50 3.47 -10.70
N PHE A 105 -18.99 3.18 -11.90
CA PHE A 105 -18.57 3.83 -13.15
C PHE A 105 -19.37 5.09 -13.45
N TYR A 106 -20.21 5.58 -12.53
CA TYR A 106 -20.78 6.92 -12.67
C TYR A 106 -19.63 7.94 -12.72
N PRO A 107 -19.51 8.78 -13.79
CA PRO A 107 -18.28 9.52 -14.06
C PRO A 107 -17.75 10.36 -12.90
N TYR A 108 -18.64 11.03 -12.15
CA TYR A 108 -18.25 11.79 -10.96
C TYR A 108 -17.63 10.89 -9.89
N ARG A 109 -18.29 9.79 -9.56
CA ARG A 109 -17.82 8.82 -8.55
C ARG A 109 -16.51 8.17 -8.97
N TYR A 110 -16.40 7.79 -10.24
CA TYR A 110 -15.19 7.19 -10.78
C TYR A 110 -14.01 8.18 -10.71
N LEU A 111 -14.16 9.39 -11.26
CA LEU A 111 -13.09 10.40 -11.26
C LEU A 111 -12.71 10.85 -9.85
N ALA A 112 -13.66 10.87 -8.92
CA ALA A 112 -13.40 11.09 -7.51
C ALA A 112 -12.54 9.97 -6.91
N SER A 113 -12.91 8.70 -7.14
CA SER A 113 -12.13 7.55 -6.67
C SER A 113 -10.73 7.51 -7.29
N GLU A 114 -10.55 7.93 -8.54
CA GLU A 114 -9.24 7.99 -9.20
C GLU A 114 -8.40 9.23 -8.79
N GLY A 115 -8.91 10.05 -7.86
CA GLY A 115 -8.19 11.21 -7.31
C GLY A 115 -8.11 12.41 -8.25
N PHE A 116 -8.92 12.43 -9.33
CA PHE A 116 -9.01 13.59 -10.22
C PHE A 116 -10.00 14.64 -9.69
N LEU A 117 -11.14 14.19 -9.16
CA LEU A 117 -12.10 15.04 -8.45
C LEU A 117 -11.98 14.84 -6.94
N PRO A 118 -12.45 15.79 -6.12
CA PRO A 118 -12.59 15.58 -4.69
C PRO A 118 -13.51 14.39 -4.40
N GLY A 119 -13.01 13.43 -3.61
CA GLY A 119 -13.67 12.15 -3.37
C GLY A 119 -14.16 11.94 -1.95
N TYR A 120 -14.84 12.93 -1.38
CA TYR A 120 -15.46 12.81 -0.06
C TYR A 120 -16.28 11.51 0.01
N ASN A 121 -15.93 10.62 0.95
CA ASN A 121 -16.54 9.30 1.19
C ASN A 121 -16.33 8.22 0.09
N PHE A 122 -15.38 8.39 -0.83
CA PHE A 122 -15.04 7.34 -1.80
C PHE A 122 -13.62 6.84 -1.60
N THR A 123 -13.46 5.52 -1.59
CA THR A 123 -12.14 4.88 -1.54
C THR A 123 -11.24 5.41 -2.67
N ARG A 124 -10.05 5.90 -2.32
CA ARG A 124 -9.07 6.45 -3.25
C ARG A 124 -8.27 5.35 -3.94
N LEU A 125 -8.17 5.46 -5.25
CA LEU A 125 -7.50 4.57 -6.18
C LEU A 125 -7.77 3.07 -5.90
N PRO A 126 -9.04 2.67 -5.72
CA PRO A 126 -9.38 1.34 -5.26
C PRO A 126 -9.00 0.30 -6.32
N LEU A 127 -8.86 -0.95 -5.87
CA LEU A 127 -8.83 -2.09 -6.76
C LEU A 127 -10.21 -2.73 -6.82
N ARG A 128 -10.58 -3.18 -8.01
CA ARG A 128 -11.91 -3.71 -8.32
C ARG A 128 -11.82 -5.18 -8.67
N THR A 129 -12.79 -5.96 -8.22
CA THR A 129 -12.98 -7.33 -8.70
C THR A 129 -14.35 -7.49 -9.34
N TYR A 130 -14.41 -8.15 -10.50
CA TYR A 130 -15.68 -8.52 -11.13
C TYR A 130 -16.22 -9.81 -10.55
N ILE A 131 -17.45 -9.75 -10.03
CA ILE A 131 -18.20 -10.90 -9.53
C ILE A 131 -19.36 -11.20 -10.49
N PRO A 132 -19.43 -12.41 -11.07
CA PRO A 132 -20.51 -12.82 -11.94
C PRO A 132 -21.82 -13.16 -11.18
N ALA A 133 -22.23 -12.32 -10.23
CA ALA A 133 -23.39 -12.54 -9.37
C ALA A 133 -24.71 -12.66 -10.17
N GLY A 134 -25.24 -13.88 -10.22
CA GLY A 134 -26.51 -14.22 -10.87
C GLY A 134 -26.61 -13.74 -12.32
N ASN A 135 -27.66 -12.96 -12.61
CA ASN A 135 -27.94 -12.51 -13.97
C ASN A 135 -27.34 -11.15 -14.36
N ASN A 136 -26.83 -10.37 -13.42
CA ASN A 136 -26.37 -8.99 -13.66
C ASN A 136 -24.85 -8.82 -13.53
N GLY A 137 -24.22 -9.50 -12.57
CA GLY A 137 -22.82 -9.28 -12.19
C GLY A 137 -22.59 -7.88 -11.58
N GLU A 138 -21.50 -7.73 -10.85
CA GLU A 138 -21.13 -6.46 -10.22
C GLU A 138 -19.62 -6.30 -10.04
N TYR A 139 -19.18 -5.07 -9.80
CA TYR A 139 -17.82 -4.77 -9.38
C TYR A 139 -17.83 -4.41 -7.90
N ILE A 140 -16.89 -5.00 -7.15
CA ILE A 140 -16.65 -4.68 -5.74
C ILE A 140 -15.29 -4.00 -5.63
N SER A 141 -15.26 -2.89 -4.91
CA SER A 141 -14.06 -2.11 -4.64
C SER A 141 -13.56 -2.24 -3.22
N ARG A 142 -12.23 -2.22 -3.09
CA ARG A 142 -11.50 -2.19 -1.82
C ARG A 142 -10.32 -1.24 -1.92
N SER A 143 -9.88 -0.71 -0.78
CA SER A 143 -8.58 -0.05 -0.68
C SER A 143 -7.49 -1.02 -1.11
N ARG A 144 -6.38 -0.52 -1.64
CA ARG A 144 -5.32 -1.34 -2.24
C ARG A 144 -4.80 -2.43 -1.31
N PHE A 145 -4.53 -2.10 -0.06
CA PHE A 145 -4.02 -3.07 0.91
C PHE A 145 -5.05 -4.16 1.24
N THR A 146 -6.32 -3.77 1.44
CA THR A 146 -7.40 -4.74 1.67
C THR A 146 -7.64 -5.60 0.44
N ALA A 147 -7.60 -5.02 -0.76
CA ALA A 147 -7.69 -5.76 -2.02
C ALA A 147 -6.55 -6.76 -2.18
N LEU A 148 -5.32 -6.45 -1.78
CA LEU A 148 -4.20 -7.42 -1.83
C LEU A 148 -4.48 -8.67 -0.98
N LYS A 149 -5.25 -8.52 0.10
CA LYS A 149 -5.68 -9.62 0.98
C LYS A 149 -6.95 -10.32 0.48
N GLU A 150 -7.95 -9.57 0.02
CA GLU A 150 -9.27 -10.09 -0.35
C GLU A 150 -9.35 -10.53 -1.81
N PHE A 151 -8.75 -9.78 -2.71
CA PHE A 151 -8.75 -10.00 -4.16
C PHE A 151 -7.44 -10.64 -4.65
N GLY A 152 -6.64 -11.17 -3.73
CA GLY A 152 -5.39 -11.84 -4.04
C GLY A 152 -5.58 -13.13 -4.86
N PRO A 153 -4.49 -13.72 -5.38
CA PRO A 153 -4.54 -14.86 -6.29
C PRO A 153 -5.20 -16.08 -5.65
N GLN A 154 -6.22 -16.64 -6.31
CA GLN A 154 -6.97 -17.80 -5.83
C GLN A 154 -7.63 -17.60 -4.46
N ASN A 155 -7.80 -16.36 -3.99
CA ASN A 155 -8.57 -16.11 -2.79
C ASN A 155 -10.06 -16.37 -3.02
N ARG A 156 -10.80 -16.55 -1.92
CA ARG A 156 -12.25 -16.74 -1.95
C ARG A 156 -13.00 -15.51 -1.50
N ILE A 157 -14.06 -15.20 -2.24
CA ILE A 157 -14.97 -14.11 -1.95
C ILE A 157 -16.36 -14.72 -1.79
N TYR A 158 -16.95 -14.49 -0.61
CA TYR A 158 -18.33 -14.85 -0.33
C TYR A 158 -19.21 -13.67 -0.67
N HIS A 159 -20.12 -13.84 -1.62
CA HIS A 159 -20.97 -12.75 -2.08
C HIS A 159 -22.35 -13.25 -2.51
N SER A 160 -23.41 -12.60 -2.03
CA SER A 160 -24.82 -12.95 -2.29
C SER A 160 -25.15 -14.45 -2.11
N GLY A 161 -24.57 -15.10 -1.10
CA GLY A 161 -24.81 -16.52 -0.80
C GLY A 161 -24.05 -17.52 -1.67
N ALA A 162 -23.27 -17.05 -2.65
CA ALA A 162 -22.40 -17.87 -3.48
C ALA A 162 -20.92 -17.62 -3.14
N LYS A 163 -20.06 -18.56 -3.57
CA LYS A 163 -18.61 -18.50 -3.38
C LYS A 163 -17.92 -18.28 -4.71
N TYR A 164 -16.96 -17.36 -4.72
CA TYR A 164 -16.21 -16.99 -5.90
C TYR A 164 -14.71 -17.11 -5.63
N GLU A 165 -13.95 -17.62 -6.61
CA GLU A 165 -12.50 -17.69 -6.57
C GLU A 165 -11.91 -16.61 -7.47
N VAL A 166 -10.97 -15.82 -6.98
CA VAL A 166 -10.22 -14.87 -7.80
C VAL A 166 -9.31 -15.65 -8.75
N ASN A 167 -9.63 -15.62 -10.03
CA ASN A 167 -9.03 -16.51 -11.03
C ASN A 167 -8.13 -15.79 -12.04
N GLN A 168 -8.26 -14.47 -12.16
CA GLN A 168 -7.59 -13.71 -13.22
C GLN A 168 -7.27 -12.29 -12.77
N LEU A 169 -6.07 -11.82 -13.09
CA LEU A 169 -5.66 -10.43 -13.09
C LEU A 169 -5.96 -9.79 -14.47
N VAL A 170 -6.58 -8.62 -14.49
CA VAL A 170 -6.90 -7.88 -15.71
C VAL A 170 -5.65 -7.10 -16.12
N ILE A 171 -4.92 -7.66 -17.07
CA ILE A 171 -3.68 -7.09 -17.63
C ILE A 171 -3.77 -7.04 -19.16
N ASN A 172 -3.11 -6.07 -19.78
CA ASN A 172 -2.99 -6.03 -21.24
C ASN A 172 -1.75 -6.82 -21.72
N GLU A 173 -0.60 -6.65 -21.04
CA GLU A 173 0.70 -7.26 -21.37
C GLU A 173 1.42 -7.68 -20.09
N GLY A 174 1.39 -8.95 -19.69
CA GLY A 174 1.94 -9.38 -18.39
C GLY A 174 3.47 -9.34 -18.30
N GLU A 175 4.18 -9.59 -19.41
CA GLU A 175 5.63 -9.68 -19.40
C GLU A 175 6.33 -8.32 -19.25
N GLU A 176 5.86 -7.30 -19.98
CA GLU A 176 6.41 -5.94 -19.91
C GLU A 176 6.18 -5.26 -18.56
N ASN A 177 5.21 -5.74 -17.79
CA ASN A 177 4.88 -5.24 -16.45
C ASN A 177 5.69 -5.90 -15.33
N LEU A 178 6.56 -6.86 -15.66
CA LEU A 178 7.41 -7.51 -14.66
C LEU A 178 8.51 -6.57 -14.19
N ILE A 179 8.52 -6.29 -12.90
CA ILE A 179 9.59 -5.52 -12.27
C ILE A 179 10.42 -6.40 -11.32
N LYS A 180 11.59 -5.86 -10.97
CA LYS A 180 12.43 -6.34 -9.88
C LYS A 180 12.68 -5.19 -8.92
N VAL A 181 12.75 -5.50 -7.63
CA VAL A 181 13.05 -4.53 -6.58
C VAL A 181 14.11 -5.09 -5.65
N LYS A 182 14.91 -4.21 -5.05
CA LYS A 182 15.87 -4.53 -4.01
C LYS A 182 15.43 -3.85 -2.73
N VAL A 183 15.51 -4.51 -1.60
CA VAL A 183 15.13 -3.97 -0.30
C VAL A 183 16.32 -4.00 0.63
N SER A 184 16.57 -2.92 1.37
CA SER A 184 17.55 -2.90 2.44
C SER A 184 17.05 -3.67 3.66
N ASN A 185 17.78 -4.71 4.11
CA ASN A 185 17.40 -5.46 5.30
C ASN A 185 17.48 -4.60 6.57
N ASN A 186 18.36 -3.58 6.60
CA ASN A 186 18.55 -2.76 7.79
C ASN A 186 17.43 -1.74 8.02
N SER A 187 16.90 -1.15 6.93
CA SER A 187 15.93 -0.05 7.00
C SER A 187 14.53 -0.43 6.50
N GLY A 188 14.43 -1.42 5.61
CA GLY A 188 13.23 -1.73 4.83
C GLY A 188 12.95 -0.76 3.68
N TYR A 189 13.92 0.09 3.32
CA TYR A 189 13.83 0.93 2.14
C TYR A 189 13.85 0.09 0.86
N LEU A 190 12.89 0.34 -0.03
CA LEU A 190 12.71 -0.34 -1.31
C LEU A 190 13.28 0.49 -2.45
N LEU A 191 14.21 -0.11 -3.18
CA LEU A 191 14.87 0.40 -4.37
C LEU A 191 14.22 -0.21 -5.61
N ILE A 192 13.67 0.66 -6.47
CA ILE A 192 12.92 0.32 -7.68
C ILE A 192 13.37 1.20 -8.85
N GLY A 193 13.21 0.72 -10.08
CA GLY A 193 13.57 1.48 -11.28
C GLY A 193 15.05 1.83 -11.31
N SER A 194 15.37 3.12 -11.44
CA SER A 194 16.75 3.62 -11.45
C SER A 194 17.53 3.29 -10.17
N ASP A 195 16.85 3.21 -9.03
CA ASP A 195 17.51 3.01 -7.73
C ASP A 195 17.90 1.54 -7.50
N PHE A 196 17.36 0.59 -8.27
CA PHE A 196 17.58 -0.84 -8.06
C PHE A 196 19.07 -1.22 -8.01
N ASN A 197 19.89 -0.56 -8.85
CA ASN A 197 21.32 -0.84 -8.96
C ASN A 197 22.18 -0.11 -7.91
N ASN A 198 21.60 0.72 -7.05
CA ASN A 198 22.36 1.39 -6.01
C ASN A 198 23.01 0.37 -5.06
N GLU A 199 24.26 0.63 -4.72
CA GLU A 199 25.05 -0.18 -3.78
C GLU A 199 24.90 0.32 -2.34
N VAL A 200 24.33 1.50 -2.15
CA VAL A 200 24.10 2.13 -0.84
C VAL A 200 22.63 2.50 -0.73
N CYS A 201 22.03 2.21 0.43
CA CYS A 201 20.66 2.58 0.73
C CYS A 201 20.54 4.12 0.76
N PRO A 202 19.71 4.75 -0.09
CA PRO A 202 19.55 6.20 -0.09
C PRO A 202 19.04 6.76 1.25
N PHE A 203 18.28 5.96 2.00
CA PHE A 203 17.67 6.34 3.27
C PHE A 203 18.61 6.14 4.47
N SER A 204 19.07 4.91 4.72
CA SER A 204 19.91 4.58 5.88
C SER A 204 21.41 4.78 5.65
N LYS A 205 21.84 5.06 4.41
CA LYS A 205 23.24 5.17 3.99
C LYS A 205 24.09 3.90 4.22
N THR A 206 23.45 2.78 4.53
CA THR A 206 24.12 1.49 4.70
C THR A 206 24.44 0.85 3.35
N LYS A 207 25.59 0.18 3.24
CA LYS A 207 25.93 -0.63 2.06
C LYS A 207 24.99 -1.82 1.90
N LEU A 208 24.61 -2.11 0.66
CA LEU A 208 23.68 -3.16 0.24
C LEU A 208 24.41 -4.38 -0.30
N ASP A 209 25.50 -4.76 0.35
CA ASP A 209 26.31 -5.94 0.02
C ASP A 209 25.52 -7.25 0.29
N GLU A 210 26.14 -8.39 -0.01
CA GLU A 210 25.54 -9.72 0.16
C GLU A 210 25.03 -9.93 1.60
N GLY A 211 23.78 -10.44 1.72
CA GLY A 211 23.11 -10.65 3.01
C GLY A 211 22.52 -9.39 3.67
N LYS A 212 22.83 -8.18 3.17
CA LYS A 212 22.27 -6.91 3.70
C LYS A 212 21.10 -6.36 2.88
N SER A 213 20.79 -7.01 1.77
CA SER A 213 19.62 -6.70 0.96
C SER A 213 18.88 -7.95 0.51
N LYS A 214 17.61 -7.78 0.18
CA LYS A 214 16.73 -8.80 -0.39
C LYS A 214 16.29 -8.36 -1.77
N VAL A 215 16.39 -9.25 -2.75
CA VAL A 215 15.93 -8.98 -4.12
C VAL A 215 14.68 -9.77 -4.40
N PHE A 216 13.64 -9.09 -4.86
CA PHE A 216 12.41 -9.69 -5.36
C PHE A 216 12.36 -9.53 -6.88
N VAL A 217 12.00 -10.60 -7.57
CA VAL A 217 11.88 -10.63 -9.04
C VAL A 217 10.47 -11.06 -9.43
N ASN A 218 10.10 -10.80 -10.68
CA ASN A 218 8.79 -11.17 -11.24
C ASN A 218 7.62 -10.57 -10.46
N LEU A 219 7.76 -9.30 -10.07
CA LEU A 219 6.73 -8.54 -9.39
C LEU A 219 5.80 -7.90 -10.43
N ILE A 220 4.49 -7.98 -10.20
CA ILE A 220 3.47 -7.29 -10.99
C ILE A 220 2.61 -6.44 -10.05
N GLU A 221 2.33 -5.19 -10.45
CA GLU A 221 1.38 -4.36 -9.73
C GLU A 221 0.00 -5.00 -9.80
N MET A 222 -0.65 -5.14 -8.65
CA MET A 222 -2.00 -5.64 -8.58
C MET A 222 -2.96 -4.65 -9.26
N THR A 223 -3.56 -5.10 -10.35
CA THR A 223 -4.65 -4.42 -11.06
C THR A 223 -6.01 -5.03 -10.71
N GLU A 224 -7.04 -4.66 -11.45
CA GLU A 224 -8.38 -5.22 -11.32
C GLU A 224 -8.39 -6.73 -11.56
N THR A 225 -9.29 -7.44 -10.90
CA THR A 225 -9.37 -8.90 -10.97
C THR A 225 -10.73 -9.37 -11.47
N ARG A 226 -10.79 -10.63 -11.88
CA ARG A 226 -12.04 -11.34 -12.14
C ARG A 226 -12.12 -12.57 -11.26
N THR A 227 -13.35 -13.00 -11.06
CA THR A 227 -13.67 -14.19 -10.28
C THR A 227 -14.45 -15.21 -11.09
N LEU A 228 -14.43 -16.46 -10.62
CA LEU A 228 -15.29 -17.55 -11.08
C LEU A 228 -16.08 -18.10 -9.91
N GLU A 229 -17.36 -18.40 -10.16
CA GLU A 229 -18.23 -19.08 -9.19
C GLU A 229 -17.74 -20.52 -8.95
N LYS A 230 -17.79 -20.97 -7.70
CA LYS A 230 -17.35 -22.29 -7.26
C LYS A 230 -18.40 -22.93 -6.35
N ASP A 231 -18.98 -24.05 -6.80
CA ASP A 231 -20.00 -24.80 -6.03
C ASP A 231 -19.42 -25.71 -4.95
N ARG A 232 -18.22 -26.26 -5.17
CA ARG A 232 -17.56 -27.23 -4.29
C ARG A 232 -16.15 -26.77 -3.96
N ILE A 233 -15.81 -26.96 -2.71
CA ILE A 233 -14.55 -26.54 -2.10
C ILE A 233 -14.02 -27.73 -1.33
N SER A 234 -12.74 -28.07 -1.52
CA SER A 234 -12.10 -29.03 -0.64
C SER A 234 -11.77 -28.39 0.71
N CYS A 235 -11.78 -29.18 1.78
CA CYS A 235 -11.40 -28.71 3.12
C CYS A 235 -9.99 -28.08 3.12
N GLU A 236 -9.04 -28.69 2.39
CA GLU A 236 -7.66 -28.20 2.28
C GLU A 236 -7.58 -26.79 1.68
N GLU A 237 -8.39 -26.51 0.66
CA GLU A 237 -8.40 -25.18 0.05
C GLU A 237 -9.02 -24.13 0.99
N GLU A 238 -10.01 -24.51 1.81
CA GLU A 238 -10.63 -23.61 2.79
C GLU A 238 -9.67 -23.29 3.94
N GLU A 239 -8.94 -24.30 4.40
CA GLU A 239 -7.89 -24.15 5.41
C GLU A 239 -6.72 -23.30 4.90
N ARG A 240 -6.34 -23.42 3.61
CA ARG A 240 -5.32 -22.55 3.02
C ARG A 240 -5.75 -21.09 3.00
N VAL A 241 -6.99 -20.83 2.59
CA VAL A 241 -7.53 -19.47 2.50
C VAL A 241 -7.67 -18.84 3.88
N SER A 242 -8.06 -19.62 4.90
CA SER A 242 -8.18 -19.11 6.27
C SER A 242 -6.84 -18.67 6.87
N GLN A 243 -5.71 -19.27 6.46
CA GLN A 243 -4.37 -18.85 6.91
C GLN A 243 -3.85 -17.57 6.21
N GLY A 244 -4.34 -17.28 5.01
CA GLY A 244 -4.05 -16.05 4.26
C GLY A 244 -2.65 -15.98 3.63
N TYR A 245 -2.29 -14.77 3.18
CA TYR A 245 -1.07 -14.49 2.43
C TYR A 245 0.12 -14.11 3.31
N ASN A 246 1.33 -14.42 2.84
CA ASN A 246 2.57 -13.86 3.35
C ASN A 246 2.79 -12.49 2.67
N ILE A 247 2.42 -11.40 3.35
CA ILE A 247 2.57 -10.03 2.85
C ILE A 247 3.66 -9.34 3.66
N GLU A 248 4.68 -8.84 2.95
CA GLU A 248 5.76 -8.02 3.52
C GLU A 248 5.57 -6.56 3.09
N THR A 249 5.84 -5.60 3.99
CA THR A 249 5.64 -4.16 3.76
C THR A 249 6.98 -3.44 3.77
N TYR A 250 7.17 -2.55 2.80
CA TYR A 250 8.38 -1.75 2.61
C TYR A 250 8.01 -0.31 2.24
N PHE A 251 8.99 0.59 2.19
CA PHE A 251 8.72 1.99 1.83
C PHE A 251 9.78 2.57 0.89
N SER A 252 9.43 3.66 0.23
CA SER A 252 10.38 4.52 -0.50
C SER A 252 10.00 6.00 -0.33
N VAL A 253 10.89 6.90 -0.74
CA VAL A 253 10.66 8.34 -0.71
C VAL A 253 10.71 8.89 -2.14
N PRO A 254 9.61 8.76 -2.92
CA PRO A 254 9.61 9.13 -4.33
C PRO A 254 9.76 10.64 -4.56
N ALA A 255 9.41 11.46 -3.55
CA ALA A 255 9.55 12.90 -3.60
C ALA A 255 11.00 13.39 -3.45
N GLY A 256 11.95 12.49 -3.16
CA GLY A 256 13.35 12.82 -2.93
C GLY A 256 13.73 12.82 -1.44
N MET A 257 14.99 12.51 -1.12
CA MET A 257 15.46 12.43 0.27
C MET A 257 15.50 13.78 0.97
N GLU A 258 15.59 14.87 0.20
CA GLU A 258 15.55 16.26 0.66
C GLU A 258 14.20 16.65 1.30
N THR A 259 13.14 15.88 1.04
CA THR A 259 11.83 16.12 1.66
C THR A 259 11.72 15.49 3.05
N VAL A 260 12.65 14.60 3.42
CA VAL A 260 12.66 13.93 4.72
C VAL A 260 13.11 14.92 5.80
N VAL A 261 12.35 15.04 6.88
CA VAL A 261 12.72 15.87 8.02
C VAL A 261 13.35 15.00 9.09
N ASN A 262 14.62 15.25 9.39
CA ASN A 262 15.39 14.53 10.40
C ASN A 262 15.30 15.24 11.76
N LEU A 263 15.01 14.49 12.82
CA LEU A 263 14.98 14.97 14.20
C LEU A 263 15.65 13.97 15.13
N SER A 264 16.06 14.49 16.28
CA SER A 264 16.75 13.81 17.34
C SER A 264 15.94 13.96 18.63
N VAL A 265 15.72 12.87 19.36
CA VAL A 265 15.13 12.91 20.70
C VAL A 265 16.25 12.67 21.69
N ARG A 266 16.52 13.64 22.56
CA ARG A 266 17.69 13.64 23.45
C ARG A 266 17.28 13.97 24.87
N ASP A 267 17.87 13.27 25.84
CA ASP A 267 17.90 13.76 27.20
C ASP A 267 19.18 14.58 27.43
N ASP A 268 19.42 15.01 28.67
CA ASP A 268 20.61 15.81 29.03
C ASP A 268 21.94 15.05 28.78
N GLN A 269 21.91 13.74 28.59
CA GLN A 269 23.10 12.88 28.51
C GLN A 269 23.42 12.50 27.06
N GLU A 270 22.44 11.97 26.35
CA GLU A 270 22.66 11.31 25.05
C GLU A 270 21.41 11.31 24.16
N GLU A 271 21.59 10.87 22.91
CA GLU A 271 20.50 10.70 21.97
C GLU A 271 19.78 9.36 22.22
N LEU A 272 18.45 9.42 22.31
CA LEU A 272 17.59 8.30 22.64
C LEU A 272 16.91 7.72 21.40
N LEU A 273 16.37 8.57 20.54
CA LEU A 273 15.71 8.20 19.28
C LEU A 273 16.19 9.08 18.15
N LYS A 274 16.29 8.50 16.96
CA LYS A 274 16.30 9.24 15.71
C LYS A 274 14.93 9.17 15.05
N LEU A 275 14.34 10.32 14.74
CA LEU A 275 13.07 10.42 14.05
C LEU A 275 13.28 10.93 12.63
N GLN A 276 12.62 10.30 11.66
CA GLN A 276 12.61 10.78 10.28
C GLN A 276 11.16 10.86 9.80
N TYR A 277 10.65 12.08 9.67
CA TYR A 277 9.34 12.33 9.10
C TYR A 277 9.44 12.34 7.57
N ILE A 278 8.60 11.52 6.94
CA ILE A 278 8.63 11.27 5.50
C ILE A 278 7.29 11.72 4.94
N PRO A 279 7.19 12.96 4.42
CA PRO A 279 5.98 13.41 3.75
C PRO A 279 5.79 12.63 2.46
N THR A 280 4.58 12.15 2.20
CA THR A 280 4.25 11.38 0.98
C THR A 280 5.19 10.18 0.76
N ALA A 281 5.51 9.46 1.84
CA ALA A 281 6.15 8.15 1.77
C ALA A 281 5.30 7.20 0.92
N ARG A 282 5.96 6.42 0.05
CA ARG A 282 5.29 5.35 -0.69
C ARG A 282 5.47 4.03 0.02
N LEU A 283 4.39 3.48 0.55
CA LEU A 283 4.36 2.17 1.21
C LEU A 283 4.00 1.10 0.18
N TYR A 284 4.88 0.12 0.01
CA TYR A 284 4.66 -1.06 -0.83
C TYR A 284 4.27 -2.25 0.03
N HIS A 285 3.28 -3.01 -0.43
CA HIS A 285 2.93 -4.32 0.13
C HIS A 285 3.16 -5.38 -0.94
N ILE A 286 4.00 -6.37 -0.63
CA ILE A 286 4.36 -7.46 -1.54
C ILE A 286 3.72 -8.75 -1.02
N ASN A 287 2.78 -9.31 -1.78
CA ASN A 287 2.24 -10.64 -1.55
C ASN A 287 3.17 -11.70 -2.15
N LYS A 288 3.90 -12.38 -1.26
CA LYS A 288 4.90 -13.38 -1.60
C LYS A 288 4.33 -14.76 -1.85
N GLY A 289 3.03 -14.98 -1.66
CA GLY A 289 2.44 -16.32 -1.71
C GLY A 289 1.60 -16.65 -0.49
N TRP A 290 1.19 -17.90 -0.39
CA TRP A 290 0.46 -18.43 0.76
C TRP A 290 1.38 -18.60 1.97
N LYS A 291 0.92 -18.29 3.19
CA LYS A 291 1.69 -18.57 4.41
C LYS A 291 2.01 -20.07 4.61
N THR A 292 1.14 -20.94 4.09
CA THR A 292 1.28 -22.41 4.18
C THR A 292 2.35 -22.99 3.27
N LYS A 293 2.78 -22.25 2.23
CA LYS A 293 3.70 -22.75 1.21
C LYS A 293 5.07 -22.11 1.35
N LYS A 294 6.10 -22.92 1.11
CA LYS A 294 7.49 -22.43 1.01
C LYS A 294 7.79 -21.77 -0.34
N GLU A 295 7.09 -22.18 -1.39
CA GLU A 295 7.24 -21.58 -2.72
C GLU A 295 6.70 -20.15 -2.73
N GLU A 296 7.51 -19.22 -3.21
CA GLU A 296 7.13 -17.83 -3.36
C GLU A 296 6.47 -17.60 -4.73
N GLY A 297 5.47 -16.72 -4.74
CA GLY A 297 4.70 -16.34 -5.90
C GLY A 297 3.54 -17.28 -6.22
N PHE A 298 2.87 -16.95 -7.32
CA PHE A 298 1.74 -17.67 -7.87
C PHE A 298 1.98 -17.89 -9.35
N LEU A 299 1.72 -19.11 -9.82
CA LEU A 299 1.84 -19.43 -11.23
C LEU A 299 0.75 -18.69 -12.02
N MET A 300 1.15 -17.85 -12.97
CA MET A 300 0.25 -17.05 -13.80
C MET A 300 0.63 -17.15 -15.28
N GLY A 301 -0.37 -17.26 -16.15
CA GLY A 301 -0.15 -17.10 -17.60
C GLY A 301 0.07 -15.62 -17.95
N LEU A 302 1.21 -15.28 -18.55
CA LEU A 302 1.60 -13.88 -18.79
C LEU A 302 0.70 -13.16 -19.82
N LYS A 303 0.07 -13.90 -20.72
CA LYS A 303 -0.84 -13.34 -21.74
C LYS A 303 -2.27 -13.22 -21.22
N SER A 304 -2.76 -14.22 -20.50
CA SER A 304 -4.14 -14.23 -20.02
C SER A 304 -4.32 -13.57 -18.64
N GLY A 305 -3.26 -13.44 -17.84
CA GLY A 305 -3.35 -13.03 -16.43
C GLY A 305 -4.07 -14.05 -15.55
N ARG A 306 -4.33 -15.28 -16.04
CA ARG A 306 -5.05 -16.31 -15.27
C ARG A 306 -4.10 -17.02 -14.30
N TRP A 307 -4.56 -17.17 -13.07
CA TRP A 307 -3.88 -17.96 -12.05
C TRP A 307 -4.00 -19.46 -12.38
N LYS A 308 -2.88 -20.18 -12.30
CA LYS A 308 -2.82 -21.63 -12.51
C LYS A 308 -2.75 -22.33 -11.16
N SER A 309 -3.56 -23.38 -10.99
CA SER A 309 -3.47 -24.22 -9.79
C SER A 309 -2.39 -25.28 -9.98
N ALA A 310 -1.43 -25.34 -9.05
CA ALA A 310 -0.39 -26.37 -9.05
C ALA A 310 -0.96 -27.81 -9.02
N TYR A 311 -2.18 -27.99 -8.47
CA TYR A 311 -2.86 -29.29 -8.44
C TYR A 311 -3.32 -29.76 -9.84
N LYS A 312 -3.66 -28.82 -10.73
CA LYS A 312 -4.14 -29.14 -12.08
C LYS A 312 -3.02 -29.52 -13.05
N GLU A 313 -1.77 -29.10 -12.82
CA GLU A 313 -0.64 -29.50 -13.67
C GLU A 313 -0.28 -30.99 -13.56
N ASN A 314 -0.44 -31.59 -12.37
CA ASN A 314 -0.18 -33.02 -12.19
C ASN A 314 -1.24 -33.93 -12.84
N ASN A 315 -2.44 -33.40 -13.12
CA ASN A 315 -3.47 -34.07 -13.91
C ASN A 315 -3.48 -33.50 -15.33
N LYS A 316 -2.61 -34.03 -16.21
CA LYS A 316 -2.46 -33.70 -17.64
C LYS A 316 -3.73 -33.91 -18.51
N LYS A 317 -4.92 -33.48 -18.08
CA LYS A 317 -6.19 -33.67 -18.81
C LYS A 317 -7.01 -32.41 -19.08
N GLU A 318 -6.59 -31.24 -18.61
CA GLU A 318 -7.12 -29.97 -19.14
C GLU A 318 -6.04 -29.32 -20.02
N VAL A 319 -5.97 -29.78 -21.27
CA VAL A 319 -5.18 -29.13 -22.32
C VAL A 319 -5.88 -27.81 -22.63
N SER A 320 -5.41 -26.70 -22.08
CA SER A 320 -5.70 -25.41 -22.69
C SER A 320 -4.87 -25.32 -23.97
N ASP A 321 -5.54 -25.25 -25.13
CA ASP A 321 -5.00 -25.20 -26.50
C ASP A 321 -4.20 -23.91 -26.83
N ASN A 322 -3.48 -23.36 -25.86
CA ASN A 322 -2.46 -22.36 -26.11
C ASN A 322 -1.33 -22.53 -25.10
N PRO A 323 -0.09 -22.85 -25.52
CA PRO A 323 1.07 -22.80 -24.63
C PRO A 323 1.39 -21.32 -24.38
N GLU A 324 0.59 -20.66 -23.54
CA GLU A 324 0.98 -19.38 -22.96
C GLU A 324 2.12 -19.63 -21.96
N GLU A 325 3.08 -18.70 -21.93
CA GLU A 325 4.16 -18.77 -20.96
C GLU A 325 3.59 -18.55 -19.56
N ASN A 326 3.87 -19.50 -18.66
CA ASN A 326 3.53 -19.42 -17.25
C ASN A 326 4.76 -19.02 -16.44
N LYS A 327 4.59 -18.10 -15.50
CA LYS A 327 5.68 -17.64 -14.62
C LYS A 327 5.21 -17.55 -13.17
N GLN A 328 6.13 -17.76 -12.23
CA GLN A 328 5.86 -17.50 -10.80
C GLN A 328 5.93 -16.00 -10.54
N ILE A 329 4.80 -15.42 -10.14
CA ILE A 329 4.60 -13.99 -9.99
C ILE A 329 4.28 -13.64 -8.54
N MET A 330 4.93 -12.59 -8.02
CA MET A 330 4.51 -11.94 -6.78
C MET A 330 3.69 -10.70 -7.11
N LEU A 331 2.59 -10.48 -6.40
CA LEU A 331 1.83 -9.25 -6.54
C LEU A 331 2.37 -8.20 -5.59
N TYR A 332 2.43 -6.95 -6.04
CA TYR A 332 2.60 -5.82 -5.14
C TYR A 332 1.52 -4.77 -5.34
N THR A 333 1.29 -3.96 -4.32
CA THR A 333 0.52 -2.72 -4.44
C THR A 333 1.18 -1.64 -3.60
N TYR A 334 0.78 -0.39 -3.79
CA TYR A 334 1.33 0.70 -2.99
C TYR A 334 0.31 1.80 -2.70
N THR A 335 0.56 2.52 -1.61
CA THR A 335 -0.15 3.75 -1.27
C THR A 335 0.86 4.84 -0.91
N ASP A 336 0.47 6.08 -1.14
CA ASP A 336 1.26 7.24 -0.74
C ASP A 336 0.63 7.81 0.54
N THR A 337 1.42 7.99 1.59
CA THR A 337 0.97 8.46 2.91
C THR A 337 2.09 9.20 3.65
N ASN A 338 1.74 9.99 4.66
CA ASN A 338 2.73 10.53 5.58
C ASN A 338 3.16 9.46 6.57
N ALA A 339 4.47 9.38 6.82
CA ALA A 339 5.04 8.39 7.72
C ALA A 339 6.06 9.00 8.68
N LEU A 340 6.24 8.35 9.82
CA LEU A 340 7.25 8.65 10.81
C LEU A 340 8.07 7.38 11.08
N TYR A 341 9.35 7.46 10.73
CA TYR A 341 10.33 6.40 10.95
C TYR A 341 11.08 6.67 12.25
N ILE A 342 10.94 5.78 13.23
CA ILE A 342 11.54 5.92 14.57
C ILE A 342 12.62 4.85 14.72
N THR A 343 13.85 5.29 14.95
CA THR A 343 14.98 4.41 15.24
C THR A 343 15.34 4.52 16.71
N PRO A 344 15.06 3.47 17.52
CA PRO A 344 15.59 3.39 18.87
C PRO A 344 17.12 3.29 18.86
N LEU A 345 17.79 4.07 19.70
CA LEU A 345 19.24 4.02 19.85
C LEU A 345 19.65 3.14 21.04
N PRO A 346 20.90 2.61 21.05
CA PRO A 346 21.38 1.73 22.11
C PRO A 346 21.25 2.30 23.53
N ALA A 347 21.26 3.62 23.67
CA ALA A 347 21.01 4.36 24.92
C ALA A 347 19.74 3.90 25.65
N LEU A 348 18.65 3.60 24.92
CA LEU A 348 17.40 3.17 25.53
C LEU A 348 17.41 1.72 26.02
N ASN A 349 18.44 0.95 25.66
CA ASN A 349 18.62 -0.46 26.05
C ASN A 349 17.35 -1.31 25.79
N LEU A 350 16.73 -1.09 24.62
CA LEU A 350 15.55 -1.85 24.18
C LEU A 350 16.00 -3.08 23.39
N ASP A 351 15.49 -4.25 23.79
CA ASP A 351 15.54 -5.44 22.96
C ASP A 351 14.42 -5.41 21.90
N SER A 352 14.44 -6.38 20.97
CA SER A 352 13.44 -6.46 19.89
C SER A 352 12.00 -6.47 20.42
N ASP A 353 11.70 -7.24 21.46
CA ASP A 353 10.36 -7.32 22.04
C ASP A 353 9.94 -5.99 22.68
N ALA A 354 10.88 -5.27 23.30
CA ALA A 354 10.64 -3.97 23.89
C ALA A 354 10.36 -2.92 22.80
N VAL A 355 11.06 -2.96 21.66
CA VAL A 355 10.73 -2.08 20.52
C VAL A 355 9.35 -2.39 19.96
N ILE A 356 9.00 -3.68 19.78
CA ILE A 356 7.67 -4.10 19.35
C ILE A 356 6.60 -3.64 20.35
N THR A 357 6.86 -3.76 21.65
CA THR A 357 5.96 -3.25 22.70
C THR A 357 5.80 -1.74 22.59
N MET A 358 6.90 -1.01 22.39
CA MET A 358 6.91 0.45 22.26
C MET A 358 6.13 0.91 21.02
N GLU A 359 6.18 0.17 19.91
CA GLU A 359 5.35 0.41 18.72
C GLU A 359 3.87 0.41 19.06
N TYR A 360 3.36 -0.67 19.67
CA TYR A 360 1.93 -0.75 20.01
C TYR A 360 1.53 0.29 21.04
N ALA A 361 2.42 0.59 22.00
CA ALA A 361 2.16 1.58 23.02
C ALA A 361 2.03 2.99 22.41
N ILE A 362 2.97 3.39 21.55
CA ILE A 362 2.92 4.68 20.83
C ILE A 362 1.67 4.73 19.93
N LEU A 363 1.35 3.65 19.22
CA LEU A 363 0.16 3.59 18.37
C LEU A 363 -1.12 3.83 19.18
N ARG A 364 -1.30 3.14 20.31
CA ARG A 364 -2.47 3.32 21.20
C ARG A 364 -2.53 4.73 21.82
N ALA A 365 -1.38 5.28 22.18
CA ALA A 365 -1.31 6.65 22.69
C ALA A 365 -1.71 7.69 21.64
N ILE A 366 -1.31 7.51 20.39
CA ILE A 366 -1.75 8.37 19.28
C ILE A 366 -3.26 8.24 19.06
N GLU A 367 -3.80 7.03 19.01
CA GLU A 367 -5.24 6.79 18.88
C GLU A 367 -6.03 7.53 19.99
N ASN A 368 -5.62 7.39 21.25
CA ASN A 368 -6.26 8.04 22.39
C ASN A 368 -6.11 9.57 22.36
N LYS A 369 -4.89 10.07 22.11
CA LYS A 369 -4.60 11.49 22.22
C LYS A 369 -5.26 12.30 21.10
N PHE A 370 -5.27 11.77 19.89
CA PHE A 370 -5.83 12.42 18.70
C PHE A 370 -7.25 11.98 18.39
N GLN A 371 -7.83 11.06 19.17
CA GLN A 371 -9.21 10.57 19.03
C GLN A 371 -9.50 10.02 17.63
N VAL A 372 -8.54 9.26 17.08
CA VAL A 372 -8.66 8.61 15.77
C VAL A 372 -8.97 7.13 15.91
N GLU A 373 -9.66 6.57 14.92
CA GLU A 373 -9.95 5.13 14.92
C GLU A 373 -8.67 4.32 14.62
N SER A 374 -8.61 3.07 15.11
CA SER A 374 -7.49 2.17 14.82
C SER A 374 -7.27 1.84 13.34
N SER A 375 -8.21 2.21 12.47
CA SER A 375 -8.05 2.05 11.01
C SER A 375 -7.39 3.25 10.35
N GLU A 376 -7.23 4.37 11.07
CA GLU A 376 -6.78 5.66 10.54
C GLU A 376 -5.26 5.88 10.70
N ILE A 377 -4.64 5.21 11.67
CA ILE A 377 -3.19 5.22 11.90
C ILE A 377 -2.68 3.77 11.95
N GLY A 378 -1.59 3.50 11.25
CA GLY A 378 -0.95 2.20 11.22
C GLY A 378 0.45 2.23 11.80
N ALA A 379 0.90 1.10 12.33
CA ALA A 379 2.27 0.88 12.75
C ALA A 379 2.77 -0.47 12.23
N ILE A 380 4.03 -0.53 11.84
CA ILE A 380 4.74 -1.77 11.53
C ILE A 380 6.18 -1.71 12.03
N ASN A 381 6.71 -2.88 12.39
CA ASN A 381 8.15 -3.06 12.57
C ASN A 381 8.80 -3.19 11.20
N ILE A 382 9.91 -2.50 11.00
CA ILE A 382 10.63 -2.49 9.73
C ILE A 382 12.14 -2.58 9.93
N GLY A 383 12.84 -3.15 8.95
CA GLY A 383 14.28 -3.32 8.98
C GLY A 383 14.71 -4.66 9.55
N ASP A 384 15.77 -4.65 10.35
CA ASP A 384 16.40 -5.85 10.88
C ASP A 384 15.56 -6.45 12.02
N ASP A 385 15.25 -7.75 11.96
CA ASP A 385 14.46 -8.43 13.00
C ASP A 385 15.13 -8.40 14.39
N LYS A 386 16.45 -8.24 14.47
CA LYS A 386 17.18 -8.13 15.76
C LYS A 386 17.19 -6.71 16.32
N GLU A 387 17.11 -5.73 15.44
CA GLU A 387 17.12 -4.31 15.76
C GLU A 387 15.98 -3.64 14.98
N PRO A 388 14.71 -3.95 15.29
CA PRO A 388 13.59 -3.43 14.53
C PRO A 388 13.47 -1.91 14.71
N LYS A 389 12.90 -1.24 13.71
CA LYS A 389 12.54 0.17 13.75
C LYS A 389 11.04 0.28 13.67
N ILE A 390 10.49 1.35 14.23
CA ILE A 390 9.04 1.57 14.25
C ILE A 390 8.70 2.48 13.08
N PHE A 391 7.76 2.02 12.24
CA PHE A 391 7.27 2.78 11.11
C PHE A 391 5.78 3.09 11.30
N LEU A 392 5.48 4.33 11.69
CA LEU A 392 4.12 4.84 11.81
C LEU A 392 3.70 5.46 10.48
N TYR A 393 2.44 5.29 10.10
CA TYR A 393 1.90 5.88 8.88
C TYR A 393 0.42 6.18 9.02
N GLU A 394 -0.03 7.25 8.36
CA GLU A 394 -1.46 7.60 8.31
C GLU A 394 -2.15 6.63 7.34
N SER A 395 -3.03 5.78 7.85
CA SER A 395 -3.77 4.79 7.06
C SER A 395 -5.01 5.38 6.39
N SER A 396 -5.48 6.52 6.87
CA SER A 396 -6.62 7.25 6.29
C SER A 396 -6.35 7.75 4.88
N GLU A 397 -7.43 7.91 4.13
CA GLU A 397 -7.38 8.46 2.78
C GLU A 397 -7.22 9.98 2.83
N GLY A 398 -5.98 10.43 2.70
CA GLY A 398 -5.58 11.81 2.96
C GLY A 398 -4.77 11.90 4.24
N SER A 399 -4.07 13.01 4.43
CA SER A 399 -3.29 13.19 5.64
C SER A 399 -4.20 13.62 6.80
N LEU A 400 -3.99 13.01 7.96
CA LEU A 400 -4.60 13.42 9.22
C LEU A 400 -3.85 14.61 9.84
N GLY A 401 -2.60 14.83 9.42
CA GLY A 401 -1.73 15.87 9.96
C GLY A 401 -1.16 15.53 11.34
N ILE A 402 -1.44 14.33 11.86
CA ILE A 402 -1.02 13.87 13.19
C ILE A 402 0.49 13.72 13.21
N LEU A 403 1.04 13.01 12.23
CA LEU A 403 2.49 12.74 12.21
C LEU A 403 3.31 14.00 11.94
N SER A 404 2.78 14.98 11.19
CA SER A 404 3.43 16.29 11.07
C SER A 404 3.35 17.08 12.38
N GLN A 405 2.23 17.03 13.08
CA GLN A 405 2.07 17.75 14.36
C GLN A 405 3.04 17.22 15.42
N LEU A 406 3.27 15.90 15.50
CA LEU A 406 4.26 15.31 16.42
C LEU A 406 5.69 15.79 16.18
N ILE A 407 5.94 16.39 15.02
CA ILE A 407 7.27 16.77 14.54
C ILE A 407 7.45 18.29 14.58
N GLU A 408 6.37 19.03 14.31
CA GLU A 408 6.36 20.49 14.36
C GLU A 408 6.22 21.04 15.78
N ASP A 409 5.50 20.32 16.65
CA ASP A 409 5.30 20.68 18.04
C ASP A 409 6.02 19.68 18.96
N SER A 410 7.10 20.14 19.60
CA SER A 410 7.86 19.32 20.56
C SER A 410 7.02 18.89 21.76
N ALA A 411 5.98 19.65 22.13
CA ALA A 411 5.08 19.30 23.21
C ALA A 411 4.20 18.10 22.80
N ALA A 412 3.77 18.02 21.55
CA ALA A 412 2.92 16.93 21.06
C ALA A 412 3.59 15.55 21.20
N PHE A 413 4.89 15.45 20.92
CA PHE A 413 5.64 14.21 21.16
C PHE A 413 5.65 13.82 22.65
N GLN A 414 5.91 14.79 23.53
CA GLN A 414 5.91 14.55 24.97
C GLN A 414 4.54 14.13 25.49
N GLU A 415 3.47 14.78 25.03
CA GLU A 415 2.10 14.40 25.38
C GLU A 415 1.76 12.97 24.96
N VAL A 416 2.28 12.49 23.82
CA VAL A 416 2.14 11.08 23.41
C VAL A 416 2.90 10.16 24.37
N ILE A 417 4.14 10.48 24.74
CA ILE A 417 4.91 9.65 25.70
C ILE A 417 4.23 9.61 27.08
N GLU A 418 3.68 10.72 27.55
CA GLU A 418 2.89 10.75 28.78
C GLU A 418 1.64 9.88 28.69
N GLU A 419 0.95 9.91 27.55
CA GLU A 419 -0.20 9.07 27.29
C GLU A 419 0.18 7.59 27.26
N VAL A 420 1.33 7.23 26.67
CA VAL A 420 1.87 5.86 26.74
C VAL A 420 2.03 5.42 28.20
N ILE A 421 2.64 6.26 29.05
CA ILE A 421 2.85 5.94 30.47
C ILE A 421 1.51 5.73 31.20
N LYS A 422 0.50 6.55 30.90
CA LYS A 422 -0.85 6.41 31.47
C LYS A 422 -1.52 5.11 31.03
N ILE A 423 -1.46 4.78 29.75
CA ILE A 423 -1.98 3.52 29.18
C ILE A 423 -1.32 2.33 29.86
N CYS A 424 -0.01 2.39 30.10
CA CYS A 424 0.72 1.32 30.78
C CYS A 424 0.42 1.22 32.28
N ARG A 425 -0.29 2.16 32.94
CA ARG A 425 -0.79 2.03 34.33
C ARG A 425 0.27 1.54 35.33
N TYR A 426 1.48 2.09 35.30
CA TYR A 426 2.57 1.65 36.18
C TYR A 426 2.39 2.04 37.66
N ASP A 427 1.49 2.98 37.92
CA ASP A 427 1.09 3.47 39.24
C ASP A 427 0.08 2.53 39.93
N ASN A 428 -0.69 1.76 39.16
CA ASN A 428 -1.60 0.75 39.69
C ASN A 428 -0.84 -0.52 40.13
N GLN A 429 -0.56 -0.63 41.42
CA GLN A 429 0.15 -1.78 42.02
C GLN A 429 -0.63 -3.10 41.95
N GLU A 430 -1.95 -3.05 41.80
CA GLU A 430 -2.79 -4.25 41.66
C GLU A 430 -2.76 -4.81 40.24
N TYR A 431 -2.47 -3.96 39.25
CA TYR A 431 -2.34 -4.37 37.86
C TYR A 431 -0.96 -4.99 37.63
N LYS A 432 -0.92 -6.32 37.46
CA LYS A 432 0.33 -7.12 37.32
C LYS A 432 0.50 -7.78 35.95
N GLU A 433 -0.48 -7.64 35.07
CA GLU A 433 -0.43 -8.22 33.73
C GLU A 433 0.64 -7.53 32.86
N GLU A 434 1.19 -8.29 31.92
CA GLU A 434 2.19 -7.80 30.96
C GLU A 434 1.55 -6.92 29.87
N ALA A 435 0.31 -7.25 29.49
CA ALA A 435 -0.56 -6.47 28.60
C ALA A 435 -1.99 -7.05 28.65
N SER A 436 -2.97 -6.24 28.28
CA SER A 436 -4.41 -6.50 28.23
C SER A 436 -5.07 -5.74 27.07
N TYR A 437 -6.34 -6.03 26.79
CA TYR A 437 -7.12 -5.29 25.78
C TYR A 437 -7.49 -3.87 26.24
N ASP A 438 -7.33 -3.56 27.53
CA ASP A 438 -7.58 -2.24 28.10
C ASP A 438 -6.32 -1.33 28.06
N ASP A 439 -5.17 -1.85 27.62
CA ASP A 439 -3.94 -1.08 27.47
C ASP A 439 -3.28 -1.23 26.07
N LEU A 440 -2.59 -2.35 25.78
CA LEU A 440 -1.71 -2.50 24.61
C LEU A 440 -2.20 -3.53 23.59
N LEU A 441 -3.11 -4.43 23.98
CA LEU A 441 -3.64 -5.47 23.10
C LEU A 441 -4.82 -4.95 22.29
N SER A 442 -5.01 -5.52 21.10
CA SER A 442 -6.07 -5.12 20.19
C SER A 442 -6.79 -6.34 19.62
N TYR A 443 -8.11 -6.23 19.43
CA TYR A 443 -8.90 -7.25 18.73
C TYR A 443 -8.66 -7.27 17.22
N TYR A 444 -7.94 -6.27 16.69
CA TYR A 444 -7.45 -6.29 15.32
C TYR A 444 -6.29 -7.28 15.17
N ASN A 445 -5.82 -7.48 13.94
CA ASN A 445 -4.77 -8.45 13.65
C ASN A 445 -3.41 -7.98 14.21
N GLN A 446 -3.10 -8.40 15.43
CA GLN A 446 -1.88 -8.06 16.16
C GLN A 446 -0.88 -9.24 16.12
N ARG A 447 0.07 -9.19 15.17
CA ARG A 447 0.98 -10.32 14.88
C ARG A 447 1.82 -10.75 16.10
N TYR A 448 2.22 -9.80 16.93
CA TYR A 448 3.17 -10.01 18.04
C TYR A 448 2.47 -10.05 19.41
N HIS A 449 1.19 -10.42 19.46
CA HIS A 449 0.37 -10.43 20.67
C HIS A 449 1.07 -11.06 21.89
N ASN A 450 1.84 -12.14 21.70
CA ASN A 450 2.52 -12.87 22.79
C ASN A 450 3.89 -12.26 23.21
N GLN A 451 4.38 -11.23 22.52
CA GLN A 451 5.67 -10.58 22.81
C GLN A 451 5.50 -9.23 23.53
N ILE A 452 4.27 -8.72 23.59
CA ILE A 452 3.99 -7.39 24.14
C ILE A 452 4.05 -7.47 25.67
N ASN A 453 4.94 -6.67 26.25
CA ASN A 453 5.11 -6.61 27.69
C ASN A 453 5.46 -5.18 28.11
N ARG A 454 4.49 -4.49 28.73
CA ARG A 454 4.62 -3.08 29.15
C ARG A 454 5.80 -2.84 30.09
N PHE A 455 6.25 -3.83 30.86
CA PHE A 455 7.37 -3.64 31.78
C PHE A 455 8.72 -3.51 31.06
N LYS A 456 8.85 -4.07 29.85
CA LYS A 456 10.08 -4.00 29.06
C LYS A 456 10.42 -2.57 28.60
N ILE A 457 9.42 -1.71 28.43
CA ILE A 457 9.61 -0.35 27.93
C ILE A 457 9.63 0.71 29.05
N LYS A 458 9.32 0.33 30.30
CA LYS A 458 9.17 1.26 31.43
C LYS A 458 10.40 2.16 31.61
N PRO A 459 11.65 1.66 31.71
CA PRO A 459 12.81 2.53 31.91
C PRO A 459 13.01 3.52 30.76
N ALA A 460 12.82 3.07 29.52
CA ALA A 460 12.93 3.88 28.33
C ALA A 460 11.89 5.01 28.30
N LEU A 461 10.63 4.73 28.66
CA LEU A 461 9.57 5.74 28.70
C LEU A 461 9.86 6.86 29.69
N TYR A 462 10.39 6.55 30.88
CA TYR A 462 10.76 7.59 31.84
C TYR A 462 11.93 8.45 31.36
N ARG A 463 12.88 7.88 30.61
CA ARG A 463 13.92 8.69 29.95
C ARG A 463 13.33 9.58 28.85
N LEU A 464 12.44 9.02 28.02
CA LEU A 464 11.78 9.77 26.94
C LEU A 464 10.90 10.90 27.46
N LYS A 465 10.25 10.72 28.62
CA LYS A 465 9.44 11.76 29.26
C LYS A 465 10.26 13.02 29.61
N GLU A 466 11.51 12.86 29.98
CA GLU A 466 12.40 13.97 30.35
C GLU A 466 13.26 14.46 29.15
N SER A 467 12.96 13.99 27.94
CA SER A 467 13.72 14.30 26.73
C SER A 467 13.17 15.50 25.97
N ASN A 468 13.93 16.01 24.99
CA ASN A 468 13.51 17.07 24.08
C ASN A 468 13.66 16.63 22.62
N VAL A 469 12.77 17.13 21.77
CA VAL A 469 12.82 16.90 20.31
C VAL A 469 13.55 18.06 19.64
N GLU A 470 14.65 17.75 18.96
CA GLU A 470 15.47 18.73 18.24
C GLU A 470 15.50 18.43 16.76
N ARG A 471 15.24 19.44 15.93
CA ARG A 471 15.36 19.30 14.47
C ARG A 471 16.84 19.32 14.07
N ILE A 472 17.28 18.28 13.38
CA ILE A 472 18.63 18.23 12.82
C ILE A 472 18.63 19.13 11.58
N LYS A 473 19.33 20.26 11.65
CA LYS A 473 19.59 21.07 10.45
C LYS A 473 20.59 20.31 9.60
N ASP A 474 20.13 19.73 8.50
CA ASP A 474 21.01 19.09 7.52
C ASP A 474 21.89 20.16 6.83
N PHE A 475 23.05 20.44 7.42
CA PHE A 475 24.06 21.35 6.87
C PHE A 475 24.65 20.84 5.54
N MET A 476 24.42 19.58 5.16
CA MET A 476 24.98 18.98 3.94
C MET A 476 24.21 19.36 2.66
N ALA A 477 22.89 19.53 2.71
CA ALA A 477 22.09 19.91 1.54
C ALA A 477 22.39 21.35 1.06
N GLN A 478 22.78 22.23 1.98
CA GLN A 478 23.19 23.59 1.63
C GLN A 478 24.58 23.64 1.00
N ARG A 479 25.49 22.73 1.39
CA ARG A 479 26.88 22.73 0.90
C ARG A 479 26.98 22.18 -0.51
N GLU A 480 26.29 21.08 -0.83
CA GLU A 480 26.23 20.58 -2.22
C GLU A 480 25.49 21.55 -3.16
N PHE A 481 24.51 22.31 -2.66
CA PHE A 481 23.82 23.35 -3.44
C PHE A 481 24.69 24.61 -3.66
N ILE A 482 25.59 24.93 -2.72
CA ILE A 482 26.54 26.04 -2.84
C ILE A 482 27.73 25.64 -3.72
N ASP A 483 28.27 24.43 -3.54
CA ASP A 483 29.41 23.91 -4.30
C ASP A 483 29.03 23.67 -5.79
N SER A 484 27.82 23.18 -6.07
CA SER A 484 27.32 23.06 -7.46
C SER A 484 27.09 24.40 -8.18
N ARG A 485 26.97 25.51 -7.44
CA ARG A 485 26.95 26.87 -8.01
C ARG A 485 28.34 27.48 -8.14
N ALA A 486 29.29 27.12 -7.28
CA ALA A 486 30.69 27.53 -7.40
C ALA A 486 31.34 26.91 -8.65
N ASP A 487 31.13 25.61 -8.90
CA ASP A 487 31.66 24.91 -10.08
C ASP A 487 31.03 25.39 -11.41
N ALA A 488 29.79 25.88 -11.36
CA ALA A 488 29.13 26.49 -12.52
C ALA A 488 29.60 27.92 -12.80
N SER A 489 30.25 28.59 -11.83
CA SER A 489 30.84 29.93 -12.00
C SER A 489 32.31 29.89 -12.44
N GLU A 490 33.07 28.86 -12.09
CA GLU A 490 34.48 28.73 -12.51
C GLU A 490 34.64 28.23 -13.97
N ASN A 491 33.62 27.59 -14.56
CA ASN A 491 33.64 27.14 -15.96
C ASN A 491 33.12 28.17 -16.98
N LYS A 492 32.92 29.44 -16.58
CA LYS A 492 32.54 30.52 -17.50
C LYS A 492 33.64 31.53 -17.79
N ASP A 493 34.79 31.42 -17.12
CA ASP A 493 35.95 32.29 -17.31
C ASP A 493 37.23 31.51 -17.72
N ALA A 494 37.08 30.34 -18.36
CA ALA A 494 38.18 29.57 -18.98
C ALA A 494 38.01 29.42 -20.49
#